data_AF-A0A2G9SRR1-F1
#
_entry.id   AF-A0A2G9SRR1-F1
#
_cell.length_a   1.000
_cell.length_b   1.000
_cell.length_c   1.000
_cell.angle_alpha   90.00
_cell.angle_beta   90.00
_cell.angle_gamma   90.00
#
_symmetry.space_group_name_H-M   'P 1'
#
loop_
_entity.id
_entity.type
_entity.pdbx_description
1 polymer ?
#
loop_
_entity_poly.entity_id
_entity_poly.type
_entity_poly.pdbx_seq_one_letter_code
_entity_poly.pdbx_strand_id
1 'polypeptide(L)'
;MKIFILLSFAFCTLFWLSCSKPKETKPAEKVYEYRIASGGKVYGGPYAYAELQPLTTLDPVQLIENVSQHAAHQLYDLLIDLDPTTLSPVPELAESWEISDDGLFYTFTLRDSVFFHNDRCFPQGVGRKLTAADVKYSFERVCHPATQTKGFWVFRDRVEGATEFYEEQLLARAKIANLNFSVSVALKCSVIAVSEFASLNLLLLF
;
A
#
# COMPACT_ATOMS: atom_id res chain seq x y z
N MET A 1 18.09 15.73 -69.69
CA MET A 1 17.02 14.84 -69.18
C MET A 1 17.48 13.47 -68.68
N LYS A 2 18.71 12.99 -68.99
CA LYS A 2 19.21 11.68 -68.48
C LYS A 2 19.83 11.73 -67.07
N ILE A 3 20.33 12.89 -66.64
CA ILE A 3 21.03 13.04 -65.33
C ILE A 3 20.07 13.17 -64.13
N PHE A 4 18.89 13.76 -64.34
CA PHE A 4 17.86 13.87 -63.30
C PHE A 4 17.18 12.54 -62.95
N ILE A 5 17.14 11.59 -63.89
CA ILE A 5 16.57 10.25 -63.66
C ILE A 5 17.55 9.37 -62.84
N LEU A 6 18.86 9.52 -63.05
CA LEU A 6 19.89 8.80 -62.30
C LEU A 6 20.01 9.29 -60.84
N LEU A 7 19.81 10.58 -60.58
CA LEU A 7 19.79 11.15 -59.22
C LEU A 7 18.54 10.74 -58.42
N SER A 8 17.40 10.54 -59.09
CA SER A 8 16.17 10.04 -58.45
C SER A 8 16.28 8.57 -58.02
N PHE A 9 16.91 7.73 -58.86
CA PHE A 9 17.16 6.33 -58.51
C PHE A 9 18.17 6.16 -57.37
N ALA A 10 19.18 7.04 -57.27
CA ALA A 10 20.16 7.03 -56.18
C ALA A 10 19.59 7.49 -54.83
N PHE A 11 18.54 8.33 -54.83
CA PHE A 11 17.90 8.79 -53.60
C PHE A 11 16.92 7.73 -53.04
N CYS A 12 16.28 6.94 -53.90
CA CYS A 12 15.41 5.82 -53.48
C CYS A 12 16.17 4.65 -52.84
N THR A 13 17.43 4.39 -53.23
CA THR A 13 18.23 3.30 -52.64
C THR A 13 18.81 3.65 -51.27
N LEU A 14 19.00 4.94 -50.97
CA LEU A 14 19.42 5.42 -49.65
C LEU A 14 18.28 5.38 -48.61
N PHE A 15 17.02 5.42 -49.07
CA PHE A 15 15.86 5.36 -48.18
C PHE A 15 15.50 3.92 -47.74
N TRP A 16 15.95 2.89 -48.46
CA TRP A 16 15.69 1.48 -48.13
C TRP A 16 16.67 0.85 -47.14
N LEU A 17 17.81 1.51 -46.86
CA LEU A 17 18.79 1.04 -45.87
C LEU A 17 18.53 1.58 -44.45
N SER A 18 17.57 2.50 -44.28
CA SER A 18 17.23 3.09 -42.99
C SER A 18 16.10 2.33 -42.25
N CYS A 19 16.16 1.00 -42.27
CA CYS A 19 15.38 0.15 -41.38
C CYS A 19 16.31 -0.85 -40.69
N SER A 20 17.35 -0.35 -40.01
CA SER A 20 17.95 -1.08 -38.90
C SER A 20 16.92 -1.09 -37.77
N LYS A 21 16.12 -2.15 -37.67
CA LYS A 21 15.34 -2.40 -36.46
C LYS A 21 16.28 -2.24 -35.26
N PRO A 22 15.96 -1.39 -34.25
CA PRO A 22 16.79 -1.30 -33.07
C PRO A 22 16.95 -2.72 -32.51
N LYS A 23 18.20 -3.15 -32.30
CA LYS A 23 18.48 -4.41 -31.62
C LYS A 23 17.74 -4.34 -30.28
N GLU A 24 16.70 -5.14 -30.11
CA GLU A 24 16.23 -5.49 -28.78
C GLU A 24 17.42 -6.15 -28.09
N THR A 25 18.14 -5.36 -27.30
CA THR A 25 19.08 -5.89 -26.34
C THR A 25 18.25 -6.69 -25.36
N LYS A 26 18.24 -8.02 -25.53
CA LYS A 26 17.75 -8.92 -24.48
C LYS A 26 18.40 -8.47 -23.18
N PRO A 27 17.62 -8.21 -22.11
CA PRO A 27 18.19 -7.83 -20.83
C PRO A 27 19.28 -8.84 -20.47
N ALA A 28 20.43 -8.34 -20.01
CA ALA A 28 21.54 -9.19 -19.61
C ALA A 28 21.02 -10.30 -18.66
N GLU A 29 21.39 -11.54 -18.94
CA GLU A 29 21.07 -12.68 -18.10
C GLU A 29 21.66 -12.42 -16.70
N LYS A 30 20.79 -12.12 -15.73
CA LYS A 30 21.22 -11.86 -14.36
C LYS A 30 21.70 -13.18 -13.76
N VAL A 31 23.02 -13.29 -13.58
CA VAL A 31 23.64 -14.39 -12.83
C VAL A 31 23.38 -14.13 -11.35
N TYR A 32 22.62 -15.01 -10.70
CA TYR A 32 22.38 -14.94 -9.27
C TYR A 32 23.40 -15.80 -8.54
N GLU A 33 24.14 -15.21 -7.61
CA GLU A 33 24.98 -15.98 -6.69
C GLU A 33 24.11 -16.58 -5.58
N TYR A 34 24.08 -17.90 -5.55
CA TYR A 34 23.25 -18.67 -4.62
C TYR A 34 24.03 -19.01 -3.36
N ARG A 35 23.45 -18.76 -2.18
CA ARG A 35 24.07 -19.16 -0.90
C ARG A 35 23.61 -20.58 -0.55
N ILE A 36 24.55 -21.52 -0.46
CA ILE A 36 24.21 -22.91 -0.12
C ILE A 36 23.98 -23.04 1.40
N ALA A 37 22.88 -23.67 1.76
CA ALA A 37 22.45 -23.94 3.13
C ALA A 37 22.61 -25.44 3.48
N SER A 38 22.58 -25.75 4.77
CA SER A 38 22.66 -27.14 5.25
C SER A 38 21.53 -28.00 4.67
N GLY A 39 21.84 -29.25 4.37
CA GLY A 39 20.89 -30.22 3.81
C GLY A 39 20.55 -30.01 2.33
N GLY A 40 21.43 -29.37 1.54
CA GLY A 40 21.23 -29.19 0.10
C GLY A 40 20.22 -28.11 -0.27
N LYS A 41 19.83 -27.26 0.68
CA LYS A 41 18.96 -26.10 0.44
C LYS A 41 19.78 -24.94 -0.12
N VAL A 42 19.11 -24.04 -0.85
CA VAL A 42 19.74 -22.85 -1.44
C VAL A 42 18.97 -21.62 -0.99
N TYR A 43 19.68 -20.63 -0.46
CA TYR A 43 19.15 -19.31 -0.14
C TYR A 43 19.34 -18.34 -1.31
N GLY A 44 18.29 -17.58 -1.58
CA GLY A 44 18.27 -16.56 -2.62
C GLY A 44 17.89 -17.10 -3.99
N GLY A 45 17.66 -16.16 -4.91
CA GLY A 45 17.13 -16.42 -6.24
C GLY A 45 15.88 -15.59 -6.51
N PRO A 46 15.61 -15.23 -7.77
CA PRO A 46 14.39 -14.52 -8.11
C PRO A 46 13.19 -15.46 -7.91
N TYR A 47 12.21 -15.00 -7.16
CA TYR A 47 10.88 -15.59 -7.18
C TYR A 47 10.04 -14.82 -8.21
N ALA A 48 9.52 -15.51 -9.21
CA ALA A 48 8.64 -14.93 -10.23
C ALA A 48 7.21 -15.44 -9.99
N TYR A 49 6.31 -14.51 -9.69
CA TYR A 49 4.89 -14.79 -9.55
C TYR A 49 4.14 -14.12 -10.71
N ALA A 50 3.29 -14.90 -11.39
CA ALA A 50 2.49 -14.40 -12.50
C ALA A 50 1.12 -13.97 -11.99
N GLU A 51 0.76 -12.73 -12.26
CA GLU A 51 -0.53 -12.15 -11.88
C GLU A 51 -1.44 -11.99 -13.10
N LEU A 52 -2.75 -12.12 -12.90
CA LEU A 52 -3.74 -12.05 -13.97
C LEU A 52 -4.00 -10.62 -14.47
N GLN A 53 -3.68 -9.62 -13.65
CA GLN A 53 -3.93 -8.21 -13.89
C GLN A 53 -2.70 -7.39 -13.49
N PRO A 54 -2.52 -6.17 -14.03
CA PRO A 54 -1.47 -5.27 -13.57
C PRO A 54 -1.78 -4.72 -12.17
N LEU A 55 -0.72 -4.37 -11.43
CA LEU A 55 -0.84 -3.64 -10.17
C LEU A 55 -1.43 -2.24 -10.41
N THR A 56 -2.38 -1.85 -9.57
CA THR A 56 -3.06 -0.56 -9.67
C THR A 56 -2.51 0.48 -8.70
N THR A 57 -2.26 0.07 -7.45
CA THR A 57 -1.72 0.90 -6.38
C THR A 57 -1.02 0.01 -5.36
N LEU A 58 -0.07 0.57 -4.62
CA LEU A 58 0.58 -0.06 -3.46
C LEU A 58 0.28 0.71 -2.17
N ASP A 59 -0.74 1.57 -2.17
CA ASP A 59 -1.20 2.29 -0.98
C ASP A 59 -2.37 1.53 -0.33
N PRO A 60 -2.16 0.85 0.82
CA PRO A 60 -3.16 0.03 1.50
C PRO A 60 -4.55 0.64 1.64
N VAL A 61 -4.67 1.95 1.89
CA VAL A 61 -5.99 2.58 2.07
C VAL A 61 -6.82 2.62 0.80
N GLN A 62 -6.20 2.42 -0.37
CA GLN A 62 -6.88 2.39 -1.68
C GLN A 62 -6.99 0.99 -2.28
N LEU A 63 -6.43 -0.04 -1.61
CA LEU A 63 -6.42 -1.41 -2.12
C LEU A 63 -7.83 -2.01 -2.09
N ILE A 64 -8.22 -2.61 -3.22
CA ILE A 64 -9.45 -3.38 -3.38
C ILE A 64 -9.20 -4.68 -4.16
N GLU A 65 -8.24 -4.67 -5.08
CA GLU A 65 -7.92 -5.83 -5.93
C GLU A 65 -6.91 -6.75 -5.24
N ASN A 66 -7.16 -8.05 -5.32
CA ASN A 66 -6.32 -9.11 -4.76
C ASN A 66 -4.86 -9.07 -5.25
N VAL A 67 -4.65 -8.77 -6.54
CA VAL A 67 -3.30 -8.69 -7.13
C VAL A 67 -2.42 -7.66 -6.41
N SER A 68 -2.98 -6.48 -6.15
CA SER A 68 -2.28 -5.42 -5.43
C SER A 68 -2.11 -5.76 -3.95
N GLN A 69 -3.07 -6.49 -3.36
CA GLN A 69 -2.94 -7.00 -1.98
C GLN A 69 -1.79 -8.00 -1.86
N HIS A 70 -1.62 -8.95 -2.79
CA HIS A 70 -0.50 -9.90 -2.73
C HIS A 70 0.85 -9.20 -2.66
N ALA A 71 1.05 -8.15 -3.46
CA ALA A 71 2.26 -7.34 -3.43
C ALA A 71 2.39 -6.53 -2.13
N ALA A 72 1.29 -5.93 -1.65
CA ALA A 72 1.27 -5.16 -0.42
C ALA A 72 1.57 -6.02 0.83
N HIS A 73 1.10 -7.26 0.89
CA HIS A 73 1.39 -8.20 1.99
C HIS A 73 2.88 -8.56 2.09
N GLN A 74 3.70 -8.23 1.08
CA GLN A 74 5.16 -8.42 1.16
C GLN A 74 5.88 -7.16 1.69
N LEU A 75 5.17 -6.06 1.84
CA LEU A 75 5.72 -4.74 2.16
C LEU A 75 5.19 -4.18 3.48
N TYR A 76 3.97 -4.55 3.87
CA TYR A 76 3.28 -4.04 5.05
C TYR A 76 2.84 -5.19 5.96
N ASP A 77 2.93 -4.96 7.26
CA ASP A 77 2.51 -5.89 8.31
C ASP A 77 1.16 -5.46 8.93
N LEU A 78 0.39 -6.36 9.54
CA LEU A 78 -0.84 -6.03 10.26
C LEU A 78 -0.58 -5.81 11.76
N LEU A 79 -1.54 -5.18 12.45
CA LEU A 79 -1.48 -5.10 13.91
C LEU A 79 -1.67 -6.48 14.55
N ILE A 80 -2.59 -7.27 14.00
CA ILE A 80 -2.84 -8.68 14.32
C ILE A 80 -3.14 -9.40 13.00
N ASP A 81 -2.75 -10.67 12.90
CA ASP A 81 -3.04 -11.53 11.76
C ASP A 81 -4.07 -12.60 12.14
N LEU A 82 -4.47 -13.43 11.19
CA LEU A 82 -5.37 -14.56 11.40
C LEU A 82 -4.64 -15.87 11.12
N ASP A 83 -4.79 -16.83 12.02
CA ASP A 83 -4.28 -18.18 11.78
C ASP A 83 -4.98 -18.78 10.54
N PRO A 84 -4.23 -19.27 9.53
CA PRO A 84 -4.81 -19.69 8.25
C PRO A 84 -5.68 -20.94 8.35
N THR A 85 -5.62 -21.68 9.46
CA THR A 85 -6.40 -22.91 9.67
C THR A 85 -7.63 -22.66 10.51
N THR A 86 -7.48 -21.93 11.60
CA THR A 86 -8.50 -21.72 12.64
C THR A 86 -9.20 -20.37 12.52
N LEU A 87 -8.66 -19.44 11.72
CA LEU A 87 -9.11 -18.05 11.59
C LEU A 87 -9.16 -17.30 12.94
N SER A 88 -8.39 -17.77 13.91
CA SER A 88 -8.27 -17.11 15.20
C SER A 88 -7.24 -15.98 15.11
N PRO A 89 -7.44 -14.85 15.81
CA PRO A 89 -6.48 -13.75 15.81
C PRO A 89 -5.15 -14.18 16.43
N VAL A 90 -4.05 -13.83 15.78
CA VAL A 90 -2.68 -14.12 16.22
C VAL A 90 -1.82 -12.85 16.24
N PRO A 91 -0.80 -12.78 17.12
CA PRO A 91 0.09 -11.62 17.21
C PRO A 91 0.91 -11.38 15.93
N GLU A 92 0.92 -10.14 15.46
CA GLU A 92 1.82 -9.67 14.39
C GLU A 92 2.63 -8.46 14.88
N LEU A 93 2.26 -7.21 14.58
CA LEU A 93 2.96 -6.05 15.15
C LEU A 93 2.62 -5.80 16.62
N ALA A 94 1.38 -6.11 17.02
CA ALA A 94 1.03 -6.22 18.43
C ALA A 94 1.44 -7.60 18.95
N GLU A 95 2.20 -7.65 20.04
CA GLU A 95 2.56 -8.91 20.70
C GLU A 95 1.44 -9.45 21.59
N SER A 96 0.57 -8.57 22.08
CA SER A 96 -0.60 -8.90 22.89
C SER A 96 -1.64 -7.80 22.80
N TRP A 97 -2.88 -8.12 23.18
CA TRP A 97 -3.95 -7.14 23.32
C TRP A 97 -4.88 -7.51 24.47
N GLU A 98 -5.47 -6.48 25.06
CA GLU A 98 -6.48 -6.59 26.12
C GLU A 98 -7.77 -5.92 25.65
N ILE A 99 -8.89 -6.55 25.98
CA ILE A 99 -10.24 -6.05 25.65
C ILE A 99 -10.92 -5.75 26.99
N SER A 100 -11.50 -4.56 27.13
CA SER A 100 -12.28 -4.20 28.31
C SER A 100 -13.54 -5.04 28.46
N ASP A 101 -14.08 -5.12 29.68
CA ASP A 101 -15.27 -5.91 30.00
C ASP A 101 -16.52 -5.48 29.19
N ASP A 102 -16.59 -4.20 28.80
CA ASP A 102 -17.66 -3.64 27.97
C ASP A 102 -17.44 -3.85 26.45
N GLY A 103 -16.28 -4.36 26.05
CA GLY A 103 -15.91 -4.58 24.65
C GLY A 103 -15.70 -3.30 23.83
N LEU A 104 -15.53 -2.15 24.49
CA LEU A 104 -15.38 -0.85 23.81
C LEU A 104 -13.91 -0.42 23.69
N PHE A 105 -13.05 -0.88 24.58
CA PHE A 105 -11.64 -0.52 24.60
C PHE A 105 -10.76 -1.71 24.26
N TYR A 106 -9.88 -1.50 23.28
CA TYR A 106 -8.85 -2.44 22.86
C TYR A 106 -7.50 -1.80 23.10
N THR A 107 -6.69 -2.42 23.95
CA THR A 107 -5.33 -1.96 24.26
C THR A 107 -4.35 -2.92 23.62
N PHE A 108 -3.55 -2.44 22.66
CA PHE A 108 -2.55 -3.24 21.97
C PHE A 108 -1.15 -2.93 22.50
N THR A 109 -0.39 -3.97 22.84
CA THR A 109 1.02 -3.84 23.19
C THR A 109 1.86 -4.10 21.94
N LEU A 110 2.62 -3.09 21.49
CA LEU A 110 3.43 -3.17 20.27
C LEU A 110 4.77 -3.84 20.53
N ARG A 111 5.27 -4.58 19.55
CA ARG A 111 6.63 -5.14 19.57
C ARG A 111 7.68 -4.05 19.58
N ASP A 112 8.69 -4.22 20.44
CA ASP A 112 9.75 -3.23 20.62
C ASP A 112 10.88 -3.31 19.56
N SER A 113 10.93 -4.41 18.80
CA SER A 113 12.02 -4.72 17.86
C SER A 113 11.65 -4.51 16.39
N VAL A 114 10.63 -3.71 16.09
CA VAL A 114 10.16 -3.47 14.72
C VAL A 114 10.70 -2.14 14.18
N PHE A 115 11.24 -2.18 12.96
CA PHE A 115 11.82 -1.03 12.25
C PHE A 115 11.27 -0.97 10.84
N PHE A 116 11.03 0.25 10.35
CA PHE A 116 10.67 0.48 8.96
C PHE A 116 11.82 0.13 8.00
N HIS A 117 11.47 -0.12 6.75
CA HIS A 117 12.44 -0.23 5.67
C HIS A 117 13.27 1.05 5.50
N ASN A 118 14.52 0.89 5.08
CA ASN A 118 15.37 2.01 4.71
C ASN A 118 14.81 2.69 3.45
N ASP A 119 14.42 3.95 3.57
CA ASP A 119 13.96 4.76 2.45
C ASP A 119 14.43 6.20 2.61
N ARG A 120 14.60 6.88 1.47
CA ARG A 120 14.97 8.31 1.39
C ARG A 120 13.99 9.26 2.08
N CYS A 121 12.76 8.82 2.39
CA CYS A 121 11.79 9.58 3.14
C CYS A 121 12.19 9.76 4.61
N PHE A 122 13.03 8.87 5.15
CA PHE A 122 13.56 8.99 6.49
C PHE A 122 14.83 9.84 6.51
N PRO A 123 15.11 10.54 7.63
CA PRO A 123 16.38 11.23 7.81
C PRO A 123 17.55 10.28 7.56
N GLN A 124 18.49 10.70 6.72
CA GLN A 124 19.68 9.90 6.35
C GLN A 124 19.39 8.60 5.57
N GLY A 125 18.15 8.36 5.13
CA GLY A 125 17.80 7.18 4.35
C GLY A 125 17.66 5.89 5.16
N VAL A 126 17.68 5.98 6.50
CA VAL A 126 17.64 4.83 7.40
C VAL A 126 16.29 4.79 8.10
N GLY A 127 15.63 3.62 8.05
CA GLY A 127 14.36 3.39 8.70
C GLY A 127 14.48 3.55 10.21
N ARG A 128 13.43 4.07 10.84
CA ARG A 128 13.36 4.20 12.30
C ARG A 128 12.51 3.11 12.91
N LYS A 129 12.54 3.02 14.23
CA LYS A 129 11.69 2.15 15.02
C LYS A 129 10.21 2.54 14.88
N LEU A 130 9.35 1.53 14.87
CA LEU A 130 7.90 1.67 14.90
C LEU A 130 7.44 2.27 16.24
N THR A 131 6.45 3.15 16.20
CA THR A 131 5.86 3.77 17.38
C THR A 131 4.33 3.75 17.32
N ALA A 132 3.66 3.94 18.46
CA ALA A 132 2.21 4.04 18.51
C ALA A 132 1.64 5.20 17.65
N ALA A 133 2.44 6.24 17.39
CA ALA A 133 2.05 7.34 16.52
C ALA A 133 1.88 6.88 15.05
N ASP A 134 2.64 5.87 14.62
CA ASP A 134 2.54 5.30 13.28
C ASP A 134 1.26 4.50 13.12
N VAL A 135 0.91 3.69 14.11
CA VAL A 135 -0.36 2.97 14.16
C VAL A 135 -1.51 3.96 14.09
N LYS A 136 -1.50 4.98 14.97
CA LYS A 136 -2.50 6.05 14.97
C LYS A 136 -2.63 6.73 13.61
N TYR A 137 -1.50 7.06 12.98
CA TYR A 137 -1.48 7.67 11.66
C TYR A 137 -2.17 6.80 10.61
N SER A 138 -1.97 5.48 10.64
CA SER A 138 -2.61 4.53 9.72
C SER A 138 -4.13 4.50 9.90
N PHE A 139 -4.63 4.51 11.13
CA PHE A 139 -6.06 4.63 11.43
C PHE A 139 -6.63 6.00 11.01
N GLU A 140 -5.91 7.09 11.24
CA GLU A 140 -6.34 8.41 10.79
C GLU A 140 -6.40 8.49 9.26
N ARG A 141 -5.45 7.87 8.55
CA ARG A 141 -5.42 7.84 7.08
C ARG A 141 -6.61 7.12 6.47
N VAL A 142 -7.00 5.97 7.02
CA VAL A 142 -8.18 5.24 6.51
C VAL A 142 -9.49 5.98 6.79
N CYS A 143 -9.52 6.83 7.83
CA CYS A 143 -10.62 7.73 8.15
C CYS A 143 -10.51 9.12 7.51
N HIS A 144 -9.52 9.38 6.64
CA HIS A 144 -9.35 10.69 6.01
C HIS A 144 -9.85 10.66 4.55
N PRO A 145 -10.85 11.46 4.14
CA PRO A 145 -11.39 11.46 2.77
C PRO A 145 -10.39 11.89 1.69
N ALA A 146 -9.31 12.61 2.04
CA ALA A 146 -8.29 13.05 1.09
C ALA A 146 -7.46 11.89 0.55
N THR A 147 -7.38 10.77 1.30
CA THR A 147 -6.62 9.58 0.90
C THR A 147 -7.34 8.73 -0.13
N GLN A 148 -8.56 9.10 -0.53
CA GLN A 148 -9.44 8.30 -1.41
C GLN A 148 -9.68 6.89 -0.87
N THR A 149 -9.69 6.78 0.47
CA THR A 149 -9.89 5.54 1.23
C THR A 149 -11.04 4.71 0.66
N LYS A 150 -10.74 3.43 0.48
CA LYS A 150 -11.71 2.36 0.21
C LYS A 150 -11.96 1.54 1.48
N GLY A 151 -11.42 1.91 2.64
CA GLY A 151 -11.58 1.13 3.89
C GLY A 151 -12.53 1.78 4.90
N PHE A 152 -12.95 3.02 4.70
CA PHE A 152 -13.65 3.79 5.73
C PHE A 152 -14.96 3.17 6.22
N TRP A 153 -15.67 2.41 5.37
CA TRP A 153 -16.92 1.75 5.76
C TRP A 153 -16.78 0.78 6.94
N VAL A 154 -15.55 0.30 7.21
CA VAL A 154 -15.26 -0.60 8.35
C VAL A 154 -15.32 0.17 9.67
N PHE A 155 -14.84 1.41 9.66
CA PHE A 155 -14.71 2.25 10.86
C PHE A 155 -15.95 3.10 11.11
N ARG A 156 -16.65 3.47 10.04
CA ARG A 156 -17.89 4.24 10.10
C ARG A 156 -18.85 3.57 11.09
N ASP A 157 -19.28 4.35 12.08
CA ASP A 157 -20.25 3.98 13.11
C ASP A 157 -19.85 2.79 14.00
N ARG A 158 -18.61 2.28 13.88
CA ARG A 158 -18.05 1.21 14.74
C ARG A 158 -16.94 1.71 15.67
N VAL A 159 -16.19 2.73 15.24
CA VAL A 159 -15.16 3.38 16.05
C VAL A 159 -15.65 4.77 16.46
N GLU A 160 -15.67 5.01 17.77
CA GLU A 160 -16.08 6.31 18.32
C GLU A 160 -15.23 7.45 17.74
N GLY A 161 -15.88 8.49 17.22
CA GLY A 161 -15.22 9.64 16.62
C GLY A 161 -14.77 9.48 15.17
N ALA A 162 -14.83 8.27 14.59
CA ALA A 162 -14.36 8.04 13.21
C ALA A 162 -15.27 8.71 12.16
N THR A 163 -16.58 8.67 12.35
CA THR A 163 -17.55 9.30 11.45
C THR A 163 -17.42 10.83 11.50
N GLU A 164 -17.38 11.39 12.71
CA GLU A 164 -17.21 12.81 12.94
C GLU A 164 -15.90 13.32 12.34
N PHE A 165 -14.78 12.62 12.58
CA PHE A 165 -13.49 12.96 12.00
C PHE A 165 -13.54 12.98 10.47
N TYR A 166 -14.11 11.95 9.85
CA TYR A 166 -14.22 11.87 8.39
C TYR A 166 -15.05 13.03 7.81
N GLU A 167 -16.19 13.33 8.42
CA GLU A 167 -17.08 14.43 8.01
C GLU A 167 -16.43 15.81 8.21
N GLU A 168 -15.75 16.03 9.34
CA GLU A 168 -15.00 17.26 9.59
C GLU A 168 -13.92 17.49 8.52
N GLN A 169 -13.19 16.44 8.13
CA GLN A 169 -12.19 16.52 7.06
C GLN A 169 -12.84 16.77 5.68
N LEU A 170 -14.00 16.19 5.40
CA LEU A 170 -14.77 16.48 4.18
C LEU A 170 -15.19 17.95 4.13
N LEU A 171 -15.72 18.46 5.24
CA LEU A 171 -16.15 19.84 5.37
C LEU A 171 -14.96 20.79 5.29
N ALA A 172 -13.82 20.47 5.92
CA ALA A 172 -12.60 21.28 5.83
C ALA A 172 -12.09 21.37 4.39
N ARG A 173 -12.10 20.25 3.66
CA ARG A 173 -11.76 20.22 2.23
C ARG A 173 -12.73 21.06 1.40
N ALA A 174 -14.02 20.97 1.67
CA ALA A 174 -15.05 21.77 0.99
C ALA A 174 -14.88 23.27 1.29
N LYS A 175 -14.51 23.65 2.51
CA LYS A 175 -14.22 25.05 2.90
C LYS A 175 -12.97 25.60 2.22
N ILE A 176 -11.92 24.80 2.05
CA ILE A 176 -10.72 25.21 1.29
C ILE A 176 -11.04 25.38 -0.19
N ALA A 177 -11.91 24.53 -0.76
CA ALA A 177 -12.38 24.65 -2.14
C ALA A 177 -13.34 25.83 -2.34
N ASN A 178 -14.13 26.19 -1.32
CA ASN A 178 -15.09 27.29 -1.33
C ASN A 178 -14.64 28.41 -0.37
N LEU A 179 -13.51 29.05 -0.66
CA LEU A 179 -13.16 30.36 -0.10
C LEU A 179 -14.11 31.44 -0.63
N ASN A 180 -15.37 31.35 -0.22
CA ASN A 180 -16.38 32.39 -0.05
C ASN A 180 -17.58 31.78 0.70
N PHE A 181 -17.79 32.28 1.93
CA PHE A 181 -18.95 32.11 2.81
C PHE A 181 -18.99 30.98 3.87
N SER A 182 -19.77 31.31 4.91
CA SER A 182 -19.56 31.11 6.35
C SER A 182 -19.86 29.72 6.94
N VAL A 183 -19.15 29.41 8.02
CA VAL A 183 -19.24 28.19 8.83
C VAL A 183 -20.30 28.31 9.93
N SER A 184 -21.03 27.21 10.21
CA SER A 184 -21.48 26.78 11.56
C SER A 184 -22.17 25.42 11.48
N VAL A 185 -21.71 24.38 12.20
CA VAL A 185 -22.55 23.30 12.76
C VAL A 185 -21.82 22.67 13.94
N ALA A 186 -22.55 22.46 15.05
CA ALA A 186 -22.22 21.57 16.17
C ALA A 186 -23.21 20.40 16.15
N LEU A 187 -22.82 19.21 16.63
CA LEU A 187 -23.58 18.34 17.55
C LEU A 187 -22.88 16.98 17.78
N LYS A 188 -23.38 16.29 18.80
CA LYS A 188 -22.82 15.24 19.67
C LYS A 188 -23.67 13.96 19.54
N CYS A 189 -23.12 12.74 19.55
CA CYS A 189 -23.52 11.55 20.36
C CYS A 189 -23.01 10.19 19.81
N SER A 190 -22.31 9.44 20.68
CA SER A 190 -22.32 8.00 21.07
C SER A 190 -22.88 6.87 20.17
N VAL A 191 -22.20 5.69 20.20
CA VAL A 191 -22.71 4.27 20.37
C VAL A 191 -22.24 3.16 19.36
N ILE A 192 -21.44 2.19 19.86
CA ILE A 192 -21.45 0.68 19.77
C ILE A 192 -20.76 -0.17 18.65
N ALA A 193 -19.87 -1.06 19.15
CA ALA A 193 -19.49 -2.47 18.93
C ALA A 193 -18.77 -3.03 17.67
N VAL A 194 -17.79 -3.90 17.98
CA VAL A 194 -16.73 -4.51 17.18
C VAL A 194 -16.94 -6.04 17.09
N SER A 195 -17.58 -6.54 16.03
CA SER A 195 -17.60 -7.99 15.72
C SER A 195 -17.14 -8.33 14.30
N GLU A 196 -16.79 -7.33 13.49
CA GLU A 196 -16.41 -7.51 12.08
C GLU A 196 -14.94 -7.20 11.78
N PHE A 197 -14.10 -6.93 12.80
CA PHE A 197 -12.67 -6.66 12.60
C PHE A 197 -11.87 -7.88 12.13
N ALA A 198 -12.40 -9.11 12.30
CA ALA A 198 -11.72 -10.35 11.95
C ALA A 198 -12.00 -10.85 10.52
N SER A 199 -12.92 -10.25 9.77
CA SER A 199 -13.29 -10.73 8.41
C SER A 199 -12.65 -9.93 7.27
N LEU A 200 -11.93 -8.85 7.60
CA LEU A 200 -11.22 -8.02 6.65
C LEU A 200 -9.76 -8.00 7.06
N ASN A 201 -8.91 -8.63 6.23
CA ASN A 201 -7.46 -8.49 6.26
C ASN A 201 -7.09 -7.00 6.15
N LEU A 202 -7.15 -6.31 7.29
CA LEU A 202 -6.94 -4.89 7.39
C LEU A 202 -5.43 -4.68 7.41
N LEU A 203 -4.84 -4.56 6.21
CA LEU A 203 -3.47 -4.08 6.06
C LEU A 203 -3.35 -2.71 6.69
N LEU A 204 -2.86 -2.71 7.92
CA LEU A 204 -2.44 -1.50 8.59
C LEU A 204 -1.11 -1.10 7.96
N LEU A 205 -1.05 0.13 7.48
CA LEU A 205 0.13 0.69 6.84
C LEU A 205 1.32 0.66 7.81
N PHE A 206 2.32 -0.17 7.53
CA PHE A 206 3.68 -0.01 8.04
C PHE A 206 4.72 -0.20 6.94
#